data_AF-A0A952K3U9-F1
#
_entry.id   AF-A0A952K3U9-F1
#
_cell.length_a   1.000
_cell.length_b   1.000
_cell.length_c   1.000
_cell.angle_alpha   90.00
_cell.angle_beta   90.00
_cell.angle_gamma   90.00
#
_symmetry.space_group_name_H-M   'P 1'
#
loop_
_entity.id
_entity.type
_entity.pdbx_description
1 polymer ?
#
loop_
_entity_poly.entity_id
_entity_poly.type
_entity_poly.pdbx_seq_one_letter_code
_entity_poly.pdbx_strand_id
1 'polypeptide(L)' 'MSQSITDRVPLGKSGLSVTRVSFGTAGLGNMPETFGFAVSDKEAEETLAAVFKSPINSLDTSRNYGMGEAERR' A
#
# COMPACT_ATOMS: atom_id res chain seq x y z
N MET A 1 4.99 8.98 26.54
CA MET A 1 3.92 8.32 25.76
C MET A 1 4.59 7.68 24.56
N SER A 2 4.58 6.35 24.44
CA SER A 2 5.07 5.66 23.24
C SER A 2 4.06 5.86 22.11
N GLN A 3 4.51 6.22 20.91
CA GLN A 3 3.63 6.34 19.73
C GLN A 3 3.44 4.95 19.10
N SER A 4 2.21 4.60 18.75
CA SER A 4 1.88 3.39 18.00
C SER A 4 1.96 3.64 16.48
N ILE A 5 2.32 2.62 15.71
CA ILE A 5 2.25 2.66 14.24
C ILE A 5 0.81 2.84 13.72
N THR A 6 -0.18 2.50 14.55
CA THR A 6 -1.61 2.63 14.26
C THR A 6 -2.19 3.97 14.71
N ASP A 7 -1.41 4.83 15.36
CA ASP A 7 -1.87 6.17 15.72
C ASP A 7 -2.19 6.96 14.46
N ARG A 8 -3.31 7.69 14.47
CA ARG A 8 -3.72 8.51 13.32
C ARG A 8 -3.24 9.95 13.48
N VAL A 9 -2.66 10.50 12.43
CA VAL A 9 -2.17 11.87 12.35
C VAL A 9 -2.80 12.62 11.17
N PRO A 10 -3.04 13.93 11.29
CA PRO A 10 -3.56 14.73 10.18
C PRO A 10 -2.60 14.75 8.99
N LEU A 11 -3.13 14.53 7.78
CA LEU A 11 -2.37 14.66 6.54
C LEU A 11 -2.42 16.11 6.03
N GLY A 12 -1.60 16.97 6.63
CA GLY A 12 -1.52 18.39 6.27
C GLY A 12 -2.87 19.10 6.39
N LYS A 13 -3.27 19.82 5.33
CA LYS A 13 -4.54 20.57 5.26
C LYS A 13 -5.67 19.80 4.55
N SER A 14 -5.49 18.51 4.29
CA SER A 14 -6.45 17.70 3.50
C SER A 14 -7.76 17.38 4.23
N GLY A 15 -7.79 17.51 5.56
CA GLY A 15 -8.90 17.03 6.39
C GLY A 15 -8.90 15.51 6.62
N LEU A 16 -7.91 14.78 6.09
CA LEU A 16 -7.73 13.35 6.31
C LEU A 16 -6.83 13.09 7.52
N SER A 17 -7.10 11.98 8.23
CA SER A 17 -6.23 11.45 9.29
C SER A 17 -5.79 10.04 8.93
N VAL A 18 -4.48 9.84 8.80
CA VAL A 18 -3.86 8.59 8.35
C VAL A 18 -3.01 7.97 9.44
N THR A 19 -2.86 6.65 9.44
CA THR A 19 -1.89 5.96 10.29
C THR A 19 -0.48 6.42 9.97
N ARG A 20 0.42 6.31 10.96
CA ARG A 20 1.84 6.71 10.80
C ARG A 20 2.61 5.86 9.79
N VAL A 21 2.07 4.70 9.42
CA VAL A 21 2.56 3.80 8.38
C VAL A 21 1.54 3.75 7.24
N SER A 22 2.05 3.65 6.01
CA SER A 22 1.26 3.42 4.78
C SER A 22 1.82 2.20 4.06
N PHE A 23 0.97 1.43 3.40
CA PHE A 23 1.41 0.37 2.50
C PHE A 23 1.69 0.94 1.11
N GLY A 24 2.83 0.59 0.52
CA GLY A 24 3.14 0.91 -0.88
C GLY A 24 2.84 -0.28 -1.78
N THR A 25 2.19 -0.04 -2.92
CA THR A 25 1.73 -1.10 -3.84
C THR A 25 2.65 -1.33 -5.05
N ALA A 26 3.80 -0.65 -5.13
CA ALA A 26 4.66 -0.73 -6.32
C ALA A 26 5.07 -2.18 -6.67
N GLY A 27 5.40 -3.00 -5.67
CA GLY A 27 5.70 -4.42 -5.88
C GLY A 27 4.52 -5.25 -6.40
N LEU A 28 3.28 -4.84 -6.10
CA LEU A 28 2.06 -5.49 -6.61
C LEU A 28 1.84 -5.24 -8.10
N GLY A 29 2.50 -4.25 -8.69
CA GLY A 29 2.49 -4.01 -10.15
C GLY A 29 3.29 -5.03 -10.96
N ASN A 30 3.83 -6.08 -10.31
CA ASN A 30 4.58 -7.17 -10.95
C ASN A 30 5.70 -6.68 -11.89
N MET A 31 6.66 -5.94 -11.33
CA MET A 31 7.80 -5.38 -12.06
C MET A 31 9.12 -6.07 -11.66
N PRO A 32 9.38 -7.33 -12.08
CA PRO A 32 10.52 -8.11 -11.65
C PRO A 32 11.87 -7.51 -12.03
N GLU A 33 11.94 -6.77 -13.13
CA GLU A 33 13.16 -6.03 -13.53
C GLU A 33 13.51 -4.91 -12.54
N THR A 34 12.51 -4.35 -11.85
CA THR A 34 12.70 -3.29 -10.85
C THR A 34 12.94 -3.85 -9.46
N PHE A 35 12.19 -4.89 -9.07
CA PHE A 35 12.17 -5.39 -7.69
C PHE A 35 12.90 -6.72 -7.48
N GLY A 36 13.34 -7.39 -8.54
CA GLY A 36 14.04 -8.67 -8.45
C GLY A 36 13.14 -9.89 -8.16
N PHE A 37 11.82 -9.70 -8.11
CA PHE A 37 10.83 -10.76 -7.94
C PHE A 37 9.53 -10.43 -8.67
N ALA A 38 8.82 -11.48 -9.10
CA ALA A 38 7.47 -11.38 -9.63
C ALA A 38 6.45 -11.57 -8.51
N VAL A 39 5.26 -10.99 -8.68
CA VAL A 39 4.12 -11.15 -7.76
C VAL A 39 2.93 -11.68 -8.55
N SER A 40 2.51 -12.90 -8.24
CA SER A 40 1.33 -13.52 -8.83
C SER A 40 0.04 -12.79 -8.44
N ASP A 41 -1.03 -12.96 -9.22
CA ASP A 41 -2.33 -12.37 -8.90
C ASP A 41 -2.84 -12.82 -7.54
N LYS A 42 -2.66 -14.12 -7.21
CA LYS A 42 -3.02 -14.68 -5.90
C LYS A 42 -2.27 -14.01 -4.75
N GLU A 43 -0.95 -13.84 -4.86
CA GLU A 43 -0.16 -13.17 -3.82
C GLU A 43 -0.57 -11.70 -3.67
N ALA A 44 -0.89 -11.02 -4.77
CA ALA A 44 -1.39 -9.66 -4.72
C ALA A 44 -2.75 -9.57 -4.01
N GLU A 45 -3.70 -10.43 -4.36
CA GLU A 45 -5.01 -10.53 -3.71
C GLU A 45 -4.89 -10.83 -2.21
N GLU A 46 -4.05 -11.81 -1.83
CA GLU A 46 -3.81 -12.17 -0.43
C GLU A 46 -3.17 -11.02 0.35
N THR A 47 -2.21 -10.32 -0.27
CA THR A 47 -1.56 -9.15 0.32
C THR A 47 -2.55 -8.01 0.52
N LEU A 48 -3.34 -7.67 -0.50
CA LEU A 48 -4.37 -6.62 -0.41
C LEU A 48 -5.42 -6.98 0.64
N ALA A 49 -5.87 -8.23 0.68
CA ALA A 49 -6.80 -8.70 1.71
C ALA A 49 -6.22 -8.55 3.12
N ALA A 50 -4.93 -8.82 3.32
CA ALA A 50 -4.27 -8.61 4.60
C ALA A 50 -4.16 -7.11 4.95
N VAL A 51 -3.82 -6.26 3.98
CA VAL A 51 -3.76 -4.81 4.12
C VAL A 51 -5.12 -4.25 4.56
N PHE A 52 -6.21 -4.60 3.87
CA PHE A 52 -7.56 -4.13 4.20
C PHE A 52 -8.12 -4.67 5.52
N LYS A 53 -7.62 -5.82 6.00
CA LYS A 53 -7.93 -6.35 7.34
C LYS A 53 -7.11 -5.71 8.46
N SER A 54 -6.04 -5.00 8.11
CA SER A 54 -5.17 -4.35 9.08
C SER A 54 -5.79 -3.05 9.63
N PRO A 55 -5.30 -2.54 10.78
CA PRO A 55 -5.74 -1.24 11.30
C PRO A 55 -5.15 -0.02 10.54
N ILE A 56 -4.25 -0.26 9.57
CA ILE A 56 -3.62 0.77 8.74
C ILE A 56 -4.62 1.26 7.70
N ASN A 57 -4.79 2.58 7.59
CA ASN A 57 -5.80 3.19 6.72
C ASN A 57 -5.21 3.98 5.55
N SER A 58 -3.93 3.74 5.22
CA SER A 58 -3.22 4.41 4.14
C SER A 58 -2.59 3.39 3.20
N LEU A 59 -2.85 3.59 1.91
CA LEU A 59 -2.36 2.79 0.79
C LEU A 59 -1.87 3.76 -0.31
N ASP A 60 -0.63 3.60 -0.74
CA ASP A 60 0.00 4.37 -1.81
C ASP A 60 0.05 3.54 -3.10
N THR A 61 -0.41 4.13 -4.19
CA THR A 61 -0.40 3.53 -5.54
C THR A 61 -0.17 4.59 -6.62
N SER A 62 0.08 4.16 -7.85
CA SER A 62 0.36 5.04 -8.98
C SER A 62 0.19 4.31 -10.31
N ARG A 63 -0.25 5.04 -11.33
CA ARG A 63 -0.28 4.58 -12.74
C ARG A 63 1.06 4.05 -13.25
N ASN A 64 2.18 4.46 -12.66
CA ASN A 64 3.51 4.03 -13.08
C ASN A 64 3.89 2.67 -12.49
N TYR A 65 3.18 2.20 -11.45
CA TYR A 65 3.44 0.91 -10.83
C TYR A 65 2.82 -0.19 -11.72
N GLY A 66 3.67 -0.82 -12.53
CA GLY A 66 3.26 -1.84 -13.49
C GLY A 66 2.37 -1.30 -14.61
N MET A 67 2.57 -0.05 -15.03
CA MET A 67 1.71 0.61 -16.04
C MET A 67 0.21 0.61 -15.66
N GLY A 68 -0.09 0.71 -14.36
CA GLY A 68 -1.44 0.71 -13.80
C GLY A 68 -1.88 -0.65 -13.24
N GLU A 69 -1.06 -1.69 -13.40
CA GLU A 69 -1.35 -3.02 -12.87
C GLU A 69 -1.58 -3.02 -11.35
N ALA A 70 -0.81 -2.22 -10.60
CA ALA A 70 -0.98 -2.09 -9.16
C ALA A 70 -2.29 -1.40 -8.74
N GLU A 71 -2.89 -0.57 -9.60
CA GLU A 71 -4.18 0.08 -9.36
C GLU A 71 -5.36 -0.83 -9.76
N ARG A 72 -5.16 -1.72 -10.74
CA ARG A 72 -6.19 -2.63 -11.26
C ARG A 72 -6.45 -3.82 -10.32
N ARG A 73 -5.41 -4.30 -9.63
CA ARG A 73 -5.48 -5.42 -8.67
C ARG A 73 -6.16 -4.99 -7.37
#